data_AF-A0A261F6S4-F1
#
_entry.id   AF-A0A261F6S4-F1
#
_cell.length_a   1.000
_cell.length_b   1.000
_cell.length_c   1.000
_cell.angle_alpha   90.00
_cell.angle_beta   90.00
_cell.angle_gamma   90.00
#
_symmetry.space_group_name_H-M   'P 1'
#
loop_
_entity.id
_entity.type
_entity.pdbx_description
1 polymer ?
#
loop_
_entity_poly.entity_id
_entity_poly.type
_entity_poly.pdbx_seq_one_letter_code
_entity_poly.pdbx_strand_id
1 'polypeptide(L)'
;MIDSEEEKSLHLDNGKNHDRNAKSRLIFDIVRDSLITLVLARILSDIWTYKAFFHYSSWLSWSEWIYPVGMACTVPYIYWYRSRHPD
;
A
#
# COMPACT_ATOMS: atom_id res chain seq x y z
N MET A 1 -30.66 2.20 37.25
CA MET A 1 -30.51 3.39 36.38
C MET A 1 -29.05 3.39 36.01
N ILE A 2 -28.70 2.72 34.91
CA ILE A 2 -27.31 2.60 34.47
C ILE A 2 -26.94 3.97 33.91
N ASP A 3 -25.86 4.55 34.44
CA ASP A 3 -25.50 5.95 34.22
C ASP A 3 -25.20 6.21 32.75
N SER A 4 -25.86 7.23 32.19
CA SER A 4 -25.71 7.70 30.81
C SER A 4 -24.24 8.02 30.42
N GLU A 5 -23.35 8.15 31.40
CA GLU A 5 -21.91 8.36 31.21
C GLU A 5 -21.14 7.07 30.87
N GLU A 6 -21.57 5.90 31.36
CA GLU A 6 -20.97 4.61 30.99
C GLU A 6 -21.29 4.25 29.53
N GLU A 7 -22.52 4.47 29.07
CA GLU A 7 -22.88 4.23 27.66
C GLU A 7 -22.10 5.15 26.70
N LYS A 8 -21.94 6.43 27.05
CA LYS A 8 -21.17 7.38 26.23
C LYS A 8 -19.70 7.00 26.12
N SER A 9 -19.08 6.58 27.23
CA SER A 9 -17.68 6.15 27.23
C SER A 9 -17.46 4.85 26.45
N LEU A 10 -18.37 3.89 26.55
CA LEU A 10 -18.37 2.66 25.74
C LEU A 10 -18.51 2.95 24.24
N HIS A 11 -19.41 3.85 23.84
CA HIS A 11 -19.56 4.25 22.44
C HIS A 11 -18.33 4.99 21.90
N LEU A 12 -17.70 5.85 22.70
CA LEU A 12 -16.46 6.56 22.34
C LEU A 12 -15.27 5.61 22.16
N ASP A 13 -15.15 4.58 23.00
CA ASP A 13 -14.04 3.62 22.91
C ASP A 13 -14.24 2.64 21.73
N ASN A 14 -15.50 2.22 21.47
CA ASN A 14 -15.83 1.46 20.26
C ASN A 14 -15.56 2.25 18.97
N GLY A 15 -15.88 3.55 18.93
CA GLY A 15 -15.59 4.42 17.79
C GLY A 15 -14.08 4.55 17.52
N LYS A 16 -13.28 4.75 18.58
CA LYS A 16 -11.81 4.80 18.47
C LYS A 16 -11.19 3.48 18.03
N ASN A 17 -11.73 2.34 18.48
CA ASN A 17 -11.29 1.02 18.03
C ASN A 17 -11.64 0.77 16.56
N HIS A 18 -12.81 1.24 16.12
CA HIS A 18 -13.22 1.10 14.73
C HIS A 18 -12.34 1.92 13.78
N ASP A 19 -12.03 3.17 14.14
CA ASP A 19 -11.12 4.04 13.37
C ASP A 19 -9.69 3.49 13.29
N ARG A 20 -9.18 2.91 14.39
CA ARG A 20 -7.87 2.26 14.40
C ARG A 20 -7.83 1.06 13.46
N ASN A 21 -8.88 0.25 13.46
CA ASN A 21 -8.98 -0.91 12.56
C ASN A 21 -9.09 -0.49 11.09
N ALA A 22 -9.84 0.57 10.79
CA ALA A 22 -9.95 1.11 9.43
C ALA A 22 -8.61 1.63 8.90
N LYS A 23 -7.85 2.36 9.73
CA LYS A 23 -6.50 2.85 9.38
C LYS A 23 -5.51 1.71 9.15
N SER A 24 -5.51 0.70 10.03
CA SER A 24 -4.64 -0.48 9.88
C SER A 24 -4.94 -1.24 8.59
N ARG A 25 -6.22 -1.38 8.22
CA ARG A 25 -6.62 -2.01 6.97
C ARG A 25 -6.13 -1.23 5.76
N LEU A 26 -6.28 0.09 5.77
CA LEU A 26 -5.81 0.97 4.70
C LEU A 26 -4.29 0.92 4.53
N ILE A 27 -3.52 0.89 5.62
CA ILE A 27 -2.05 0.72 5.57
C ILE A 27 -1.69 -0.63 4.96
N PHE A 28 -2.36 -1.70 5.39
CA PHE A 28 -2.12 -3.04 4.84
C PHE A 28 -2.41 -3.09 3.34
N ASP A 29 -3.50 -2.48 2.88
CA ASP A 29 -3.85 -2.43 1.46
C ASP A 29 -2.80 -1.64 0.66
N ILE A 30 -2.33 -0.48 1.15
CA ILE A 30 -1.26 0.29 0.51
C ILE A 30 0.02 -0.54 0.38
N VAL A 31 0.42 -1.23 1.46
CA VAL A 31 1.63 -2.06 1.46
C VAL A 31 1.49 -3.21 0.48
N ARG A 32 0.35 -3.92 0.51
CA ARG A 32 0.07 -5.04 -0.39
C ARG A 32 0.12 -4.58 -1.85
N ASP A 33 -0.55 -3.49 -2.18
CA ASP A 33 -0.64 -3.01 -3.55
C ASP A 33 0.72 -2.47 -4.03
N SER A 34 1.50 -1.83 -3.15
CA SER A 34 2.87 -1.39 -3.48
C SER A 34 3.79 -2.58 -3.78
N LEU A 35 3.70 -3.67 -3.01
CA LEU A 35 4.49 -4.89 -3.24
C LEU A 35 4.07 -5.58 -4.55
N ILE A 36 2.77 -5.66 -4.83
CA ILE A 36 2.26 -6.21 -6.09
C ILE A 36 2.76 -5.37 -7.28
N THR A 37 2.65 -4.04 -7.19
CA THR A 37 3.15 -3.13 -8.22
C THR A 37 4.65 -3.27 -8.42
N LEU A 38 5.43 -3.44 -7.34
CA LEU A 38 6.88 -3.67 -7.43
C LEU A 38 7.20 -4.93 -8.25
N VAL A 39 6.53 -6.05 -7.94
CA VAL A 39 6.73 -7.32 -8.65
C VAL A 39 6.31 -7.22 -10.10
N LEU A 40 5.14 -6.62 -10.39
CA LEU A 40 4.66 -6.42 -11.76
C LEU A 40 5.58 -5.50 -12.56
N ALA A 41 6.00 -4.38 -11.97
CA ALA A 41 6.90 -3.43 -12.63
C ALA A 41 8.25 -4.09 -12.94
N ARG A 42 8.73 -4.99 -12.07
CA ARG A 42 9.93 -5.79 -12.32
C ARG A 42 9.75 -6.76 -13.49
N ILE A 43 8.67 -7.53 -13.50
CA ILE A 43 8.35 -8.46 -14.60
C ILE A 43 8.24 -7.70 -15.93
N LEU A 44 7.55 -6.56 -15.95
CA LEU A 44 7.42 -5.72 -17.14
C LEU A 44 8.76 -5.14 -17.60
N SER A 45 9.61 -4.71 -16.67
CA SER A 45 10.95 -4.21 -16.98
C SER A 45 11.83 -5.30 -17.58
N ASP A 46 11.75 -6.52 -17.06
CA ASP A 46 12.48 -7.69 -17.58
C ASP A 46 12.01 -8.04 -19.00
N ILE A 47 10.69 -8.07 -19.25
CA ILE A 47 10.12 -8.32 -20.59
C ILE A 47 10.60 -7.27 -21.58
N TRP A 48 10.57 -5.99 -21.19
CA TRP A 48 10.93 -4.88 -22.06
C TRP A 48 12.43 -4.84 -22.39
N THR A 49 13.28 -5.02 -21.36
CA THR A 49 14.72 -4.80 -21.50
C THR A 49 15.42 -5.98 -22.17
N TYR A 50 15.00 -7.21 -21.87
CA TYR A 50 15.77 -8.39 -22.25
C TYR A 50 15.10 -9.26 -23.33
N LYS A 51 13.86 -8.98 -23.74
CA LYS A 51 13.07 -9.81 -24.68
C LYS A 51 13.08 -11.32 -24.34
N ALA A 52 13.48 -11.72 -23.14
CA ALA A 52 13.67 -13.10 -22.71
C ALA A 52 13.29 -13.26 -21.23
N PHE A 53 12.57 -14.34 -20.94
CA PHE A 53 12.10 -14.71 -19.60
C PHE A 53 13.32 -15.02 -18.69
N PHE A 54 13.60 -14.15 -17.72
CA PHE A 54 14.48 -14.39 -16.57
C PHE A 54 16.00 -14.53 -16.83
N HIS A 55 16.72 -13.40 -16.84
CA HIS A 55 18.15 -13.41 -16.51
C HIS A 55 18.35 -13.24 -15.00
N TYR A 56 18.72 -14.32 -14.30
CA TYR A 56 18.90 -14.32 -12.84
C TYR A 56 19.92 -13.29 -12.30
N SER A 57 20.91 -12.87 -13.10
CA SER A 57 21.87 -11.84 -12.67
C SER A 57 21.23 -10.46 -12.52
N SER A 58 20.14 -10.23 -13.24
CA SER A 58 19.43 -8.96 -13.31
C SER A 58 18.73 -8.67 -11.98
N TRP A 59 18.19 -9.71 -11.34
CA TRP A 59 17.45 -9.63 -10.06
C TRP A 59 18.31 -9.26 -8.85
N LEU A 60 19.63 -9.47 -8.93
CA LEU A 60 20.57 -9.13 -7.86
C LEU A 60 21.22 -7.76 -8.06
N SER A 61 21.03 -7.13 -9.23
CA SER A 61 21.63 -5.83 -9.53
C SER A 61 20.75 -4.68 -9.02
N TRP A 62 21.27 -3.92 -8.05
CA TRP A 62 20.58 -2.75 -7.48
C TRP A 62 20.17 -1.70 -8.51
N SER A 63 20.95 -1.52 -9.59
CA SER A 63 20.64 -0.52 -10.63
C SER A 63 19.35 -0.84 -11.38
N GLU A 64 18.98 -2.10 -11.49
CA GLU A 64 17.78 -2.51 -12.23
C GLU A 64 16.50 -2.47 -11.38
N TRP A 65 16.64 -2.28 -10.07
CA TRP A 65 15.51 -2.07 -9.15
C TRP A 65 15.03 -0.62 -9.12
N ILE A 66 15.82 0.34 -9.65
CA ILE A 66 15.48 1.76 -9.61
C ILE A 66 14.10 2.02 -10.24
N TYR A 67 13.84 1.47 -11.43
CA TYR A 67 12.57 1.69 -12.13
C TYR A 67 11.39 0.97 -11.47
N PRO A 68 11.47 -0.34 -11.12
CA PRO A 68 10.41 -1.02 -10.37
C PRO A 68 10.09 -0.37 -9.03
N VAL A 69 11.10 0.05 -8.28
CA VAL A 69 10.92 0.76 -7.00
C VAL A 69 10.25 2.10 -7.23
N GLY A 70 10.70 2.87 -8.22
CA GLY A 70 10.07 4.14 -8.59
C GLY A 70 8.57 3.98 -8.92
N MET A 71 8.23 2.94 -9.69
CA MET A 71 6.83 2.61 -10.00
C MET A 71 6.04 2.20 -8.76
N ALA A 72 6.60 1.37 -7.87
CA ALA A 72 5.95 0.98 -6.62
C ALA A 72 5.67 2.20 -5.70
N CYS A 73 6.57 3.18 -5.67
CA CYS A 73 6.38 4.41 -4.90
C CYS A 73 5.23 5.29 -5.41
N THR A 74 4.72 5.08 -6.64
CA THR A 74 3.54 5.82 -7.14
C THR A 74 2.25 5.40 -6.45
N VAL A 75 2.17 4.18 -5.92
CA VAL A 75 0.97 3.66 -5.22
C VAL A 75 0.61 4.52 -4.00
N PRO A 76 1.49 4.72 -3.00
CA PRO A 76 1.15 5.59 -1.86
C PRO A 76 0.87 7.04 -2.28
N TYR A 77 1.51 7.53 -3.35
CA TYR A 77 1.20 8.85 -3.91
C TYR A 77 -0.23 8.93 -4.46
N ILE A 78 -0.69 7.92 -5.21
CA ILE A 78 -2.06 7.86 -5.72
C ILE A 78 -3.07 7.79 -4.58
N TYR A 79 -2.79 7.02 -3.53
CA TYR A 79 -3.64 6.96 -2.33
C TYR A 79 -3.72 8.32 -1.62
N TRP A 80 -2.59 9.00 -1.47
CA TRP A 80 -2.56 10.35 -0.92
C TRP A 80 -3.34 11.34 -1.79
N TYR A 81 -3.16 11.30 -3.11
CA TYR A 81 -3.85 12.18 -4.05
C TYR A 81 -5.37 11.98 -3.98
N ARG A 82 -5.84 10.73 -4.04
CA ARG A 82 -7.27 10.39 -3.91
C ARG A 82 -7.85 10.79 -2.56
N SER A 83 -7.07 10.72 -1.48
CA SER A 83 -7.52 11.17 -0.16
C SER A 83 -7.77 12.68 -0.08
N ARG A 84 -7.12 13.48 -0.95
CA ARG A 84 -7.29 14.94 -1.01
C ARG A 84 -8.29 15.40 -2.06
N HIS A 85 -8.47 14.62 -3.12
CA HIS A 85 -9.41 14.90 -4.20
C HIS A 85 -10.39 13.73 -4.36
N PRO A 86 -11.33 13.55 -3.41
CA PRO A 86 -12.47 12.67 -3.61
C PRO A 86 -13.43 13.38 -4.55
N ASP A 87 -13.28 13.15 -5.86
CA ASP A 87 -14.30 13.51 -6.85
C ASP A 87 -15.62 12.76 -6.57
#